data_AF-A0A925W8C5-F1
#
_entry.id   AF-A0A925W8C5-F1
#
_cell.length_a   1.000
_cell.length_b   1.000
_cell.length_c   1.000
_cell.angle_alpha   90.00
_cell.angle_beta   90.00
_cell.angle_gamma   90.00
#
_symmetry.space_group_name_H-M   'P 1'
#
loop_
_entity.id
_entity.type
_entity.pdbx_description
1 polymer ?
#
loop_
_entity_poly.entity_id
_entity_poly.type
_entity_poly.pdbx_seq_one_letter_code
_entity_poly.pdbx_strand_id
1 'polypeptide(L)'
;MTVYVVASVAVSLDGCIDDAGPDRLVLSNAADLDRVDEVRAGVDAILVGAGTVRRDDPSLTVRDYQPPVLPASGSVDPVRVILGAVDPGARVQPCR
;
A
#
# COMPACT_ATOMS: atom_id res chain seq x y z
N MET A 1 15.52 19.54 0.29
CA MET A 1 14.83 18.70 -0.71
C MET A 1 13.52 18.28 -0.07
N THR A 2 12.38 18.59 -0.70
CA THR A 2 11.05 18.32 -0.14
C THR A 2 10.48 17.07 -0.80
N VAL A 3 9.90 16.17 -0.01
CA VAL A 3 9.26 14.96 -0.53
C VAL A 3 7.83 15.31 -0.96
N TYR A 4 7.38 14.79 -2.10
CA TYR A 4 5.99 14.84 -2.51
C TYR A 4 5.22 13.68 -1.88
N VAL A 5 4.11 13.97 -1.20
CA VAL A 5 3.35 12.96 -0.44
C VAL A 5 1.94 12.85 -1.01
N VAL A 6 1.55 11.62 -1.32
CA VAL A 6 0.18 11.26 -1.68
C VAL A 6 -0.42 10.45 -0.55
N ALA A 7 -1.56 10.90 -0.02
CA ALA A 7 -2.35 10.11 0.92
C ALA A 7 -3.44 9.35 0.15
N SER A 8 -3.42 8.03 0.20
CA SER A 8 -4.46 7.16 -0.37
C SER A 8 -5.31 6.58 0.75
N VAL A 9 -6.62 6.68 0.61
CA VAL A 9 -7.59 6.17 1.60
C VAL A 9 -8.86 5.68 0.90
N ALA A 10 -9.32 4.49 1.28
CA ALA A 10 -10.66 4.01 0.95
C ALA A 10 -11.58 4.34 2.13
N VAL A 11 -12.74 4.92 1.85
CA VAL A 11 -13.67 5.42 2.88
C VAL A 11 -15.08 4.96 2.51
N SER A 12 -15.83 4.48 3.51
CA SER A 12 -17.26 4.21 3.37
C SER A 12 -18.07 5.52 3.24
N LEU A 13 -19.34 5.41 2.85
CA LEU A 13 -20.22 6.59 2.67
C LEU A 13 -20.45 7.38 3.95
N ASP A 14 -20.37 6.72 5.11
CA ASP A 14 -20.49 7.32 6.44
C ASP A 14 -19.15 7.82 7.02
N GLY A 15 -18.06 7.77 6.25
CA GLY A 15 -16.78 8.36 6.64
C GLY A 15 -15.84 7.44 7.42
N CYS A 16 -16.13 6.15 7.49
CA CYS A 16 -15.29 5.15 8.17
C CYS A 16 -14.24 4.58 7.22
N ILE A 17 -13.05 4.29 7.75
CA ILE A 17 -11.93 3.68 7.00
C ILE A 17 -11.67 2.22 7.40
N ASP A 18 -12.36 1.76 8.45
CA ASP A 18 -12.24 0.42 8.99
C ASP A 18 -13.47 0.06 9.83
N ASP A 19 -13.58 -1.20 10.23
CA ASP A 19 -14.53 -1.69 11.22
C ASP A 19 -13.84 -2.13 12.52
N ALA A 20 -14.62 -2.54 13.53
CA ALA A 20 -14.11 -3.06 14.80
C ALA A 20 -13.87 -4.59 14.76
N GLY A 21 -14.01 -5.20 13.59
CA GLY A 21 -13.84 -6.63 13.38
C GLY A 21 -12.36 -7.04 13.34
N PRO A 22 -12.08 -8.32 13.63
CA PRO A 22 -10.72 -8.86 13.51
C PRO A 22 -10.30 -9.09 12.06
N ASP A 23 -11.27 -9.18 11.15
CA ASP A 23 -11.04 -9.44 9.73
C ASP A 23 -10.68 -8.17 8.97
N ARG A 24 -9.88 -8.32 7.93
CA ARG A 24 -9.57 -7.22 7.02
C ARG A 24 -10.83 -6.72 6.31
N LEU A 25 -11.18 -5.46 6.52
CA LEU A 25 -12.25 -4.80 5.78
C LEU A 25 -11.83 -4.51 4.33
N VAL A 26 -12.70 -4.82 3.37
CA VAL A 26 -12.50 -4.50 1.95
C VAL A 26 -13.56 -3.50 1.49
N LEU A 27 -13.15 -2.24 1.35
CA LEU A 27 -14.00 -1.15 0.84
C LEU A 27 -13.85 -0.95 -0.67
N SER A 28 -12.65 -1.17 -1.21
CA SER A 28 -12.29 -0.95 -2.60
C SER A 28 -12.85 -2.03 -3.53
N ASN A 29 -13.32 -1.63 -4.70
CA ASN A 29 -13.64 -2.53 -5.81
C ASN A 29 -12.42 -2.74 -6.73
N ALA A 30 -12.57 -3.56 -7.78
CA ALA A 30 -11.47 -3.84 -8.72
C ALA A 30 -10.92 -2.55 -9.38
N ALA A 31 -11.79 -1.66 -9.86
CA ALA A 31 -11.35 -0.41 -10.49
C ALA A 31 -10.57 0.51 -9.54
N ASP A 32 -10.93 0.55 -8.25
CA ASP A 32 -10.17 1.30 -7.25
C ASP A 32 -8.81 0.64 -6.96
N LEU A 33 -8.74 -0.70 -6.94
CA LEU A 33 -7.48 -1.42 -6.78
C LEU A 33 -6.54 -1.20 -7.99
N ASP A 34 -7.07 -1.18 -9.21
CA ASP A 34 -6.29 -0.88 -10.42
C ASP A 34 -5.68 0.53 -10.34
N ARG A 35 -6.49 1.51 -9.92
CA ARG A 35 -6.04 2.90 -9.69
C ARG A 35 -4.99 2.99 -8.59
N VAL A 36 -5.15 2.24 -7.50
CA VAL A 36 -4.15 2.18 -6.42
C VAL A 36 -2.84 1.61 -6.92
N ASP A 37 -2.87 0.57 -7.76
CA ASP A 37 -1.67 -0.02 -8.34
C ASP A 37 -0.92 0.95 -9.26
N GLU A 38 -1.62 1.74 -10.07
CA GLU A 38 -1.02 2.85 -10.83
C GLU A 38 -0.33 3.86 -9.91
N VAL A 39 -0.98 4.27 -8.81
CA VAL A 39 -0.37 5.18 -7.83
C VAL A 39 0.88 4.56 -7.19
N ARG A 40 0.85 3.26 -6.85
CA ARG A 40 2.01 2.56 -6.27
C ARG A 40 3.19 2.51 -7.23
N ALA A 41 2.93 2.27 -8.52
CA ALA A 41 3.97 2.25 -9.55
C ALA A 41 4.60 3.63 -9.80
N GLY A 42 3.90 4.71 -9.44
CA GLY A 42 4.36 6.09 -9.59
C GLY A 42 5.10 6.68 -8.39
N VAL A 43 5.29 5.95 -7.29
CA VAL A 43 5.96 6.45 -6.08
C VAL A 43 7.27 5.71 -5.80
N ASP A 44 8.22 6.40 -5.17
CA ASP A 44 9.48 5.77 -4.75
C ASP A 44 9.31 4.88 -3.51
N ALA A 45 8.33 5.19 -2.65
CA ALA A 45 8.09 4.50 -1.40
C ALA A 45 6.61 4.52 -0.99
N ILE A 46 6.19 3.48 -0.28
CA ILE A 46 4.91 3.39 0.43
C ILE A 46 5.19 3.33 1.93
N LEU A 47 4.46 4.15 2.68
CA LEU A 47 4.51 4.18 4.14
C LEU A 47 3.20 3.64 4.71
N VAL A 48 3.28 2.66 5.61
CA VAL A 48 2.12 2.22 6.41
C VAL A 48 2.51 1.99 7.87
N GLY A 49 1.52 1.99 8.78
CA GLY A 49 1.74 1.61 10.17
C GLY A 49 1.83 0.09 10.34
N ALA A 50 2.62 -0.37 11.31
CA ALA A 50 2.71 -1.79 11.63
C ALA A 50 1.37 -2.41 12.10
N GLY A 51 0.43 -1.58 12.60
CA GLY A 51 -0.93 -2.02 12.93
C GLY A 51 -1.68 -2.55 11.72
N THR A 52 -1.61 -1.82 10.59
CA THR A 52 -2.17 -2.27 9.31
C THR A 52 -1.52 -3.55 8.83
N VAL A 53 -0.19 -3.68 8.96
CA VAL A 53 0.50 -4.92 8.56
C VAL A 53 0.01 -6.12 9.35
N ARG A 54 -0.09 -6.00 10.68
CA ARG A 54 -0.56 -7.11 11.53
C ARG A 54 -2.01 -7.50 11.25
N ARG A 55 -2.85 -6.53 10.88
CA ARG A 55 -4.28 -6.77 10.64
C ARG A 55 -4.55 -7.32 9.24
N ASP A 56 -3.91 -6.74 8.23
CA ASP A 56 -4.26 -6.97 6.82
C ASP A 56 -3.25 -7.83 6.06
N ASP A 57 -2.07 -8.05 6.63
CA ASP A 57 -0.91 -8.73 6.02
C ASP A 57 -0.70 -8.40 4.53
N PRO A 58 -0.57 -7.11 4.16
CA PRO A 58 -0.48 -6.70 2.76
C PRO A 58 0.93 -6.92 2.22
N SER A 59 1.05 -7.28 0.94
CA SER A 59 2.36 -7.32 0.24
C SER A 59 2.88 -5.93 -0.15
N LEU A 60 1.97 -4.96 -0.32
CA LEU A 60 2.26 -3.59 -0.80
C LEU A 60 3.09 -3.55 -2.10
N THR A 61 2.88 -4.54 -2.97
CA THR A 61 3.44 -4.62 -4.31
C THR A 61 2.47 -4.04 -5.34
N VAL A 62 2.98 -3.72 -6.53
CA VAL A 62 2.17 -3.52 -7.73
C VAL A 62 1.79 -4.90 -8.26
N ARG A 63 0.51 -5.13 -8.58
CA ARG A 63 0.02 -6.44 -9.04
C ARG A 63 -0.22 -6.46 -10.54
N ASP A 64 -1.08 -5.56 -11.01
CA ASP A 64 -1.67 -5.64 -12.36
C ASP A 64 -1.47 -4.34 -13.16
N TYR A 65 -0.39 -3.59 -12.89
CA TYR A 65 -0.05 -2.36 -13.61
C TYR A 65 1.36 -2.41 -14.19
N GLN A 66 1.48 -2.04 -15.46
CA GLN A 66 2.76 -1.90 -16.16
C GLN A 66 2.93 -0.45 -16.63
N PRO A 67 3.87 0.32 -16.05
CA PRO A 67 4.09 1.70 -16.45
C PRO A 67 4.67 1.74 -17.88
N PRO A 68 4.37 2.79 -18.67
CA PRO A 68 4.91 2.95 -20.02
C PRO A 68 6.43 3.17 -20.03
N VAL A 69 6.98 3.65 -18.91
CA VAL A 69 8.42 3.81 -18.67
C VAL A 69 8.72 3.23 -17.29
N LEU A 70 9.70 2.33 -17.22
CA LEU A 70 10.14 1.78 -15.94
C LEU A 70 10.73 2.88 -15.04
N PRO A 71 10.47 2.84 -13.72
CA PRO A 71 11.11 3.74 -12.78
C PRO A 71 12.64 3.63 -12.84
N ALA A 72 13.34 4.71 -12.47
CA ALA A 72 14.81 4.73 -12.43
C ALA A 72 15.41 3.67 -11.49
N SER A 73 14.64 3.20 -10.52
CA SER A 73 14.99 2.07 -9.64
C SER A 73 15.11 0.73 -10.39
N GLY A 74 14.55 0.61 -11.59
CA GLY A 74 14.44 -0.64 -12.35
C GLY A 74 13.34 -1.58 -11.85
N SER A 75 12.56 -1.16 -10.86
CA SER A 75 11.47 -1.94 -10.25
C SER A 75 10.19 -1.12 -10.23
N VAL A 76 9.07 -1.76 -10.58
CA VAL A 76 7.73 -1.17 -10.42
C VAL A 76 7.26 -1.20 -8.96
N ASP A 77 7.83 -2.08 -8.14
CA ASP A 77 7.53 -2.13 -6.72
C ASP A 77 8.23 -1.00 -5.96
N PRO A 78 7.50 -0.20 -5.17
CA PRO A 78 8.08 0.85 -4.35
C PRO A 78 8.75 0.28 -3.10
N VAL A 79 9.62 1.08 -2.48
CA VAL A 79 10.19 0.74 -1.17
C VAL A 79 9.08 0.72 -0.12
N ARG A 80 8.93 -0.40 0.59
CA ARG A 80 7.95 -0.55 1.68
C ARG A 80 8.57 -0.07 2.98
N VAL A 81 8.03 1.00 3.56
CA VAL A 81 8.48 1.60 4.82
C VAL A 81 7.40 1.39 5.88
N ILE A 82 7.76 0.78 7.01
CA ILE A 82 6.80 0.45 8.06
C ILE A 82 7.10 1.21 9.34
N LEU A 83 6.09 1.92 9.85
CA LEU A 83 6.18 2.55 11.17
C LEU A 83 5.86 1.51 12.26
N GLY A 84 6.92 0.93 12.82
CA GLY A 84 6.87 -0.02 13.94
C GLY A 84 7.33 -1.43 13.56
N ALA A 85 7.33 -2.33 14.56
CA ALA A 85 7.78 -3.70 14.36
C ALA A 85 6.72 -4.56 13.66
N VAL A 86 7.19 -5.40 12.71
CA VAL A 86 6.39 -6.38 11.97
C VAL A 86 7.01 -7.77 12.09
N ASP A 87 6.18 -8.79 11.90
CA ASP A 87 6.61 -10.18 11.88
C ASP A 87 7.60 -10.43 10.71
N PRO A 88 8.69 -11.18 10.90
CA PRO A 88 9.63 -11.51 9.82
C PRO A 88 9.00 -12.31 8.66
N GLY A 89 7.89 -13.01 8.91
CA GLY A 89 7.10 -13.75 7.93
C GLY A 89 5.98 -12.93 7.27
N ALA A 90 5.79 -11.65 7.63
CA ALA A 90 4.77 -10.81 7.04
C ALA A 90 4.98 -10.65 5.52
N ARG A 91 3.88 -10.59 4.76
CA ARG A 91 3.92 -10.50 3.28
C ARG A 91 4.54 -9.21 2.76
N VAL A 92 4.65 -8.19 3.60
CA VAL A 92 5.23 -6.89 3.27
C VAL A 92 6.76 -6.95 3.09
N GLN A 93 7.39 -8.07 3.41
CA GLN A 93 8.83 -8.23 3.29
C GLN A 93 9.31 -8.31 1.82
N PRO A 94 10.51 -7.80 1.50
CA PRO A 94 11.38 -7.00 2.37
C PRO A 94 10.82 -5.60 2.59
N CYS A 95 10.85 -5.11 3.83
CA CYS A 95 10.49 -3.74 4.21
C CYS A 95 11.60 -3.05 5.01
N ARG A 96 11.53 -1.72 5.10
CA ARG A 96 12.39 -0.86 5.91
C ARG A 96 11.67 -0.31 7.12
#